data_AF-A0AAU8G0R6-F1
#
_entry.id   AF-A0AAU8G0R6-F1
#
_cell.length_a   1.000
_cell.length_b   1.000
_cell.length_c   1.000
_cell.angle_alpha   90.00
_cell.angle_beta   90.00
_cell.angle_gamma   90.00
#
_symmetry.space_group_name_H-M   'P 1'
#
loop_
_entity.id
_entity.type
_entity.pdbx_description
1 polymer ?
#
loop_
_entity_poly.entity_id
_entity_poly.type
_entity_poly.pdbx_seq_one_letter_code
_entity_poly.pdbx_strand_id
1 'polypeptide(L)'
;MASLRVVKPGDEAPRKEVPATITEAIEGSARDVLASMRRALAKKLDAGEVSSNAIASAYKELRELDRQIRALDAAEEQEAERDDGNRRPRRSFNASAI
;
A
#
# COMPACT_ATOMS: atom_id res chain seq x y z
N MET A 1 -19.58 11.99 -7.42
CA MET A 1 -18.93 12.31 -8.70
C MET A 1 -17.44 12.47 -8.45
N ALA A 2 -16.60 11.54 -8.94
CA ALA A 2 -15.15 11.66 -8.81
C ALA A 2 -14.63 12.68 -9.83
N SER A 3 -14.08 13.81 -9.37
CA SER A 3 -13.40 14.78 -10.24
C SER A 3 -12.03 14.23 -10.63
N LEU A 4 -11.82 14.02 -11.93
CA LEU A 4 -10.52 13.60 -12.47
C LEU A 4 -9.59 14.81 -12.54
N ARG A 5 -8.40 14.70 -11.95
CA ARG A 5 -7.35 15.73 -11.98
C ARG A 5 -6.33 15.38 -13.08
N VAL A 6 -5.90 16.38 -13.84
CA VAL A 6 -4.81 16.23 -14.81
C VAL A 6 -3.50 16.02 -14.03
N VAL A 7 -2.85 14.88 -14.23
CA VAL A 7 -1.57 14.51 -13.61
C VAL A 7 -0.43 15.03 -14.50
N LYS A 8 0.51 15.79 -13.93
CA LYS A 8 1.71 16.29 -14.61
C LYS A 8 2.89 15.30 -14.43
N PRO A 9 3.88 15.31 -15.35
CA PRO A 9 5.12 14.55 -15.13
C PRO A 9 5.81 15.03 -13.85
N GLY A 10 5.88 14.16 -12.84
CA GLY A 10 6.43 14.47 -11.50
C GLY A 10 5.40 14.59 -10.37
N ASP A 11 4.10 14.45 -10.66
CA ASP A 11 3.09 14.31 -9.59
C ASP A 11 3.27 12.95 -8.89
N GLU A 12 3.57 12.99 -7.59
CA GLU A 12 3.58 11.78 -6.75
C GLU A 12 2.16 11.22 -6.62
N ALA A 13 2.03 9.90 -6.75
CA ALA A 13 0.76 9.23 -6.49
C ALA A 13 0.29 9.57 -5.06
N PRO A 14 -1.02 9.84 -4.84
CA PRO A 14 -1.52 10.11 -3.51
C PRO A 14 -1.13 8.96 -2.59
N ARG A 15 -0.43 9.27 -1.50
CA ARG A 15 -0.04 8.27 -0.49
C ARG A 15 -1.32 7.64 0.04
N LYS A 16 -1.49 6.33 -0.15
CA LYS A 16 -2.60 5.58 0.45
C LYS A 16 -2.59 5.84 1.96
N GLU A 17 -3.62 6.51 2.46
CA GLU A 17 -3.75 6.81 3.88
C GLU A 17 -3.89 5.49 4.63
N VAL A 18 -3.00 5.24 5.58
CA VAL A 18 -3.09 4.05 6.44
C VAL A 18 -4.15 4.32 7.50
N PRO A 19 -5.16 3.45 7.66
CA PRO A 19 -6.19 3.63 8.67
C PRO A 19 -5.60 3.77 10.08
N ALA A 20 -6.27 4.57 10.91
CA ALA A 20 -5.77 4.95 12.23
C ALA A 20 -5.90 3.79 13.22
N THR A 21 -6.88 2.92 13.02
CA THR A 21 -7.17 1.78 13.88
C THR A 21 -7.19 0.46 13.12
N ILE A 22 -6.94 -0.64 13.84
CA ILE A 22 -7.01 -2.00 13.27
C ILE A 22 -8.43 -2.30 12.80
N THR A 23 -9.45 -1.81 13.52
CA THR A 23 -10.86 -2.02 13.17
C THR A 23 -11.21 -1.40 11.83
N GLU A 24 -10.78 -0.15 11.57
CA GLU A 24 -10.93 0.50 10.26
C GLU A 24 -10.15 -0.24 9.16
N ALA A 25 -8.98 -0.80 9.51
CA ALA A 25 -8.15 -1.51 8.56
C ALA A 25 -8.76 -2.80 8.04
N ILE A 26 -9.56 -3.50 8.86
CA ILE A 26 -10.24 -4.75 8.49
C ILE A 26 -11.24 -4.53 7.35
N GLU A 27 -11.87 -3.36 7.29
CA GLU A 27 -12.82 -3.00 6.22
C GLU A 27 -12.11 -2.61 4.91
N GLY A 28 -10.79 -2.37 4.96
CA GLY A 28 -9.96 -1.96 3.84
C GLY A 28 -9.20 -3.11 3.20
N SER A 29 -7.92 -2.90 2.90
CA SER A 29 -7.05 -3.91 2.30
C SER A 29 -6.27 -4.71 3.33
N ALA A 30 -5.85 -5.93 2.98
CA ALA A 30 -4.95 -6.73 3.83
C ALA A 30 -3.65 -5.96 4.16
N ARG A 31 -3.17 -5.12 3.24
CA ARG A 31 -2.02 -4.24 3.41
C ARG A 31 -2.27 -3.18 4.48
N ASP A 32 -3.49 -2.63 4.56
CA ASP A 32 -3.88 -1.68 5.59
C ASP A 32 -3.95 -2.32 6.97
N VAL A 33 -4.46 -3.56 7.06
CA VAL A 33 -4.47 -4.34 8.31
C VAL A 33 -3.03 -4.50 8.83
N LEU A 34 -2.11 -4.96 7.99
CA LEU A 34 -0.71 -5.15 8.37
C LEU A 34 -0.03 -3.84 8.76
N ALA A 35 -0.28 -2.76 8.02
CA ALA A 35 0.26 -1.44 8.32
C ALA A 35 -0.27 -0.88 9.65
N SER A 36 -1.56 -1.08 9.95
CA SER A 36 -2.17 -0.69 11.23
C SER A 36 -1.61 -1.48 12.41
N MET A 37 -1.41 -2.81 12.25
CA MET A 37 -0.80 -3.67 13.26
C MET A 37 0.65 -3.27 13.54
N ARG A 38 1.43 -3.00 12.49
CA ARG A 38 2.82 -2.53 12.60
C ARG A 38 2.89 -1.23 13.41
N ARG A 39 2.01 -0.27 13.11
CA ARG A 39 1.93 1.01 13.82
C ARG A 39 1.55 0.83 15.29
N ALA A 40 0.58 -0.04 15.57
CA ALA A 40 0.15 -0.32 16.93
C ALA A 40 1.27 -0.97 17.76
N LEU A 41 2.01 -1.92 17.18
CA LEU A 41 3.13 -2.59 17.84
C LEU A 41 4.30 -1.63 18.10
N ALA A 42 4.65 -0.78 17.12
CA ALA A 42 5.67 0.25 17.29
C ALA A 42 5.30 1.22 18.43
N LYS A 43 4.04 1.69 18.47
CA LYS A 43 3.55 2.56 19.53
C LYS A 43 3.68 1.92 20.93
N LYS A 44 3.36 0.63 21.06
CA LYS A 44 3.50 -0.11 22.33
C LYS A 44 4.96 -0.27 22.75
N LEU A 45 5.86 -0.49 21.79
CA LEU A 45 7.31 -0.55 22.03
C LEU A 45 7.84 0.81 22.51
N ASP A 46 7.46 1.89 21.83
CA ASP A 46 7.88 3.26 22.18
C ASP A 46 7.33 3.70 23.54
N ALA A 47 6.10 3.27 23.89
CA ALA A 47 5.49 3.52 25.19
C ALA A 47 6.09 2.66 26.33
N GLY A 48 6.93 1.67 26.02
CA GLY A 48 7.49 0.74 27.00
C GLY A 48 6.46 -0.22 27.61
N GLU A 49 5.31 -0.42 26.96
CA GLU A 49 4.25 -1.33 27.42
C GLU A 49 4.62 -2.82 27.22
N VAL A 50 5.61 -3.09 26.38
CA VAL A 50 6.09 -4.45 26.10
C VAL A 50 7.05 -4.90 27.20
N SER A 51 6.73 -6.02 27.86
CA SER A 51 7.59 -6.59 28.90
C SER A 51 8.96 -7.01 28.36
N SER A 52 10.02 -6.90 29.17
CA SER A 52 11.40 -7.20 28.75
C SER A 52 11.56 -8.58 28.10
N ASN A 53 10.80 -9.57 28.56
CA ASN A 53 10.82 -10.93 28.01
C ASN A 53 10.16 -11.01 26.62
N ALA A 54 9.19 -10.14 26.33
CA ALA A 54 8.46 -10.07 25.08
C ALA A 54 9.10 -9.14 24.04
N ILE A 55 10.01 -8.24 24.43
CA ILE A 55 10.65 -7.25 23.53
C ILE A 55 11.30 -7.93 22.32
N ALA A 56 12.06 -9.00 22.51
CA ALA A 56 12.71 -9.71 21.41
C ALA A 56 11.70 -10.33 20.45
N SER A 57 10.55 -10.80 20.95
CA SER A 57 9.46 -11.32 20.13
C SER A 57 8.79 -10.20 19.36
N ALA A 58 8.50 -9.07 20.01
CA ALA A 58 7.88 -7.90 19.39
C ALA A 58 8.74 -7.33 18.25
N TYR A 59 10.07 -7.27 18.41
CA TYR A 59 10.96 -6.86 17.31
C TYR A 59 10.95 -7.82 16.11
N LYS A 60 10.84 -9.14 16.36
CA LYS A 60 10.72 -10.13 15.28
C LYS A 60 9.41 -9.96 14.53
N GLU A 61 8.32 -9.78 15.27
CA GLU A 61 6.99 -9.55 14.70
C GLU A 61 6.94 -8.25 13.88
N LEU A 62 7.56 -7.17 14.36
CA LEU A 62 7.68 -5.92 13.61
C LEU A 62 8.40 -6.11 12.26
N ARG A 63 9.53 -6.85 12.26
CA ARG A 63 10.27 -7.19 11.04
C ARG A 63 9.47 -8.09 10.10
N GLU A 64 8.63 -8.96 10.64
CA GLU A 64 7.76 -9.82 9.83
C GLU A 64 6.67 -9.02 9.13
N LEU A 65 5.95 -8.16 9.87
CA LEU A 65 4.96 -7.26 9.30
C LEU A 65 5.57 -6.38 8.20
N ASP A 66 6.80 -5.85 8.42
CA ASP A 66 7.52 -5.07 7.41
C ASP A 66 7.84 -5.86 6.14
N ARG A 67 8.22 -7.14 6.27
CA ARG A 67 8.47 -8.00 5.11
C ARG A 67 7.19 -8.28 4.33
N GLN A 68 6.08 -8.54 5.01
CA GLN A 68 4.80 -8.82 4.38
C GLN A 68 4.25 -7.61 3.63
N ILE A 69 4.33 -6.41 4.23
CA ILE A 69 3.91 -5.17 3.57
C ILE A 69 4.72 -4.96 2.29
N ARG A 70 6.05 -5.11 2.34
CA ARG A 70 6.90 -4.97 1.14
C ARG A 70 6.58 -6.01 0.06
N ALA A 71 6.25 -7.24 0.45
CA ALA A 71 5.87 -8.28 -0.49
C ALA A 71 4.54 -7.94 -1.19
N LEU A 72 3.56 -7.40 -0.45
CA LEU A 72 2.29 -6.93 -1.01
C LEU A 72 2.48 -5.71 -1.91
N ASP A 73 3.24 -4.71 -1.46
CA ASP A 73 3.52 -3.50 -2.26
C ASP A 73 4.22 -3.89 -3.58
N ALA A 74 5.17 -4.83 -3.56
CA ALA A 74 5.86 -5.33 -4.75
C ALA A 74 4.96 -6.18 -5.66
N ALA A 75 3.96 -6.88 -5.11
CA ALA A 75 2.97 -7.62 -5.90
C ALA A 75 1.99 -6.66 -6.59
N GLU A 76 1.51 -5.63 -5.88
CA GLU A 76 0.65 -4.57 -6.43
C GLU A 76 1.36 -3.83 -7.57
N GLU A 77 2.65 -3.52 -7.43
CA GLU A 77 3.44 -2.85 -8.47
C GLU A 77 3.60 -3.73 -9.73
N GLN A 78 3.89 -5.03 -9.55
CA GLN A 78 3.98 -5.97 -10.67
C GLN A 78 2.66 -6.17 -11.41
N GLU A 79 1.53 -6.16 -10.71
CA GLU A 79 0.20 -6.22 -11.34
C GLU A 79 -0.09 -4.94 -12.13
N ALA A 80 0.24 -3.76 -11.58
CA ALA A 80 0.08 -2.48 -12.27
C ALA A 80 0.92 -2.38 -13.55
N GLU A 81 2.17 -2.86 -13.53
CA GLU A 81 3.03 -2.89 -14.72
C GLU A 81 2.49 -3.81 -15.82
N ARG A 82 1.91 -4.97 -15.46
CA ARG A 82 1.30 -5.91 -16.42
C ARG A 82 0.05 -5.32 -17.08
N ASP A 83 -0.76 -4.60 -16.33
CA ASP A 83 -1.99 -3.99 -16.84
C ASP A 83 -1.71 -2.82 -17.80
N ASP A 84 -0.67 -2.01 -17.55
CA ASP A 84 -0.28 -0.95 -18.49
C ASP A 84 0.41 -1.52 -19.75
N GLY A 85 1.13 -2.64 -19.63
CA GLY A 85 1.68 -3.38 -20.77
C GLY A 85 0.62 -3.99 -21.71
N ASN A 86 -0.63 -4.16 -21.26
CA ASN A 86 -1.74 -4.69 -22.06
C ASN A 86 -2.60 -3.60 -22.72
N ARG A 87 -2.26 -2.31 -22.57
CA ARG A 87 -2.78 -1.24 -23.44
C ARG A 87 -2.19 -1.39 -24.83
N ARG A 88 -2.72 -2.33 -25.61
CA ARG A 88 -2.53 -2.36 -27.06
C ARG A 88 -2.79 -0.94 -27.59
N PRO A 89 -1.87 -0.34 -28.38
CA PRO A 89 -2.14 0.94 -29.00
C PRO A 89 -3.43 0.80 -29.80
N ARG A 90 -4.46 1.55 -29.40
CA ARG A 90 -5.68 1.67 -30.20
C ARG A 90 -5.22 2.17 -31.56
N ARG A 91 -5.33 1.31 -32.57
CA ARG A 91 -5.12 1.60 -33.99
C ARG A 91 -5.61 3.02 -34.23
N SER A 92 -4.71 3.93 -34.60
CA SER A 92 -5.05 5.33 -34.88
C SER A 92 -6.15 5.33 -35.93
N PHE A 93 -7.37 5.71 -35.54
CA PHE A 93 -8.48 5.87 -36.47
C PHE A 93 -8.15 7.07 -37.35
N ASN A 94 -7.81 6.82 -38.62
CA ASN A 94 -7.54 7.88 -39.57
C ASN A 94 -8.85 8.28 -40.27
N ALA A 95 -9.39 9.43 -39.87
CA ALA A 95 -10.63 9.97 -40.40
C ALA A 95 -10.49 10.60 -41.80
N SER A 96 -9.30 10.62 -42.40
CA SER A 96 -9.07 11.16 -43.76
C SER A 96 -9.33 10.15 -44.88
N ALA A 97 -9.98 9.02 -44.58
CA ALA A 97 -10.24 7.93 -45.52
C ALA A 97 -11.72 7.84 -45.96
N ILE A 98 -12.51 8.90 -45.73
CA ILE A 98 -13.89 9.05 -46.26
C ILE A 98 -13.93 10.31 -47.13
#